data_AF-A0A847J674-F1
#
_entry.id   AF-A0A847J674-F1
#
_cell.length_a   1.000
_cell.length_b   1.000
_cell.length_c   1.000
_cell.angle_alpha   90.00
_cell.angle_beta   90.00
_cell.angle_gamma   90.00
#
_symmetry.space_group_name_H-M   'P 1'
#
loop_
_entity.id
_entity.type
_entity.pdbx_description
1 polymer ?
#
loop_
_entity_poly.entity_id
_entity_poly.type
_entity_poly.pdbx_seq_one_letter_code
_entity_poly.pdbx_strand_id
1 'polypeptide(L)'
;QACAVAPFADGAYKLAQLAYDIGLNIGIAFQIMDDYLDYTADSETLGKPVLADMQQGIYSAPVLFALAADKRVADFLNQENFDAVFKIIQHTNALQKTYDLARQYTATALKLIEKLPNKPVKSDIRQITKDLLERQL
;
A
#
# COMPACT_ATOMS: atom_id res chain seq x y z
N GLN A 1 -2.90 7.39 -20.11
CA GLN A 1 -2.62 6.64 -21.36
C GLN A 1 -1.28 7.13 -21.91
N ALA A 2 -0.13 6.56 -21.52
CA ALA A 2 1.16 7.08 -21.97
C ALA A 2 2.32 6.05 -22.09
N CYS A 3 2.05 4.74 -22.09
CA CYS A 3 3.13 3.74 -22.26
C CYS A 3 2.82 2.61 -23.26
N ALA A 4 1.95 2.85 -24.24
CA ALA A 4 1.56 1.81 -25.19
C ALA A 4 1.57 2.31 -26.64
N VAL A 5 2.75 2.54 -27.23
CA VAL A 5 2.90 2.56 -28.69
C VAL A 5 4.27 1.98 -29.11
N ALA A 6 4.29 0.67 -29.41
CA ALA A 6 5.08 -0.13 -30.38
C ALA A 6 6.65 -0.06 -30.44
N PRO A 7 7.38 -1.12 -30.91
CA PRO A 7 6.92 -2.30 -31.69
C PRO A 7 7.44 -3.70 -31.24
N PHE A 8 6.57 -4.69 -31.44
CA PHE A 8 6.81 -6.05 -31.96
C PHE A 8 8.25 -6.60 -32.01
N ALA A 9 8.63 -7.34 -30.96
CA ALA A 9 9.55 -8.47 -31.05
C ALA A 9 9.15 -9.47 -29.95
N ASP A 10 8.89 -10.71 -30.32
CA ASP A 10 8.12 -11.74 -29.59
C ASP A 10 8.68 -12.13 -28.19
N GLY A 11 9.83 -11.58 -27.79
CA GLY A 11 10.43 -11.72 -26.46
C GLY A 11 10.33 -10.48 -25.54
N ALA A 12 10.16 -9.28 -26.10
CA ALA A 12 10.20 -8.03 -25.34
C ALA A 12 8.88 -7.70 -24.64
N TYR A 13 7.75 -8.11 -25.21
CA TYR A 13 6.42 -7.87 -24.61
C TYR A 13 6.25 -8.58 -23.27
N LYS A 14 6.71 -9.84 -23.17
CA LYS A 14 6.65 -10.60 -21.91
C LYS A 14 7.51 -9.96 -20.82
N LEU A 15 8.69 -9.45 -21.18
CA LEU A 15 9.57 -8.77 -20.23
C LEU A 15 9.00 -7.41 -19.82
N ALA A 16 8.44 -6.65 -20.76
CA ALA A 16 7.81 -5.35 -20.49
C ALA A 16 6.57 -5.51 -19.60
N GLN A 17 5.71 -6.49 -19.88
CA GLN A 17 4.56 -6.81 -19.04
C GLN A 17 5.01 -7.26 -17.64
N LEU A 18 6.04 -8.12 -17.56
CA LEU A 18 6.59 -8.54 -16.27
C LEU A 18 7.13 -7.35 -15.47
N ALA A 19 7.86 -6.43 -16.11
CA ALA A 19 8.37 -5.23 -15.46
C ALA A 19 7.22 -4.31 -15.00
N TYR A 20 6.17 -4.16 -15.81
CA TYR A 20 4.97 -3.42 -15.44
C TYR A 20 4.29 -4.04 -14.21
N ASP A 21 4.07 -5.35 -14.20
CA ASP A 21 3.41 -6.05 -13.09
C ASP A 21 4.26 -5.94 -11.80
N ILE A 22 5.58 -6.03 -11.91
CA ILE A 22 6.50 -5.81 -10.78
C ILE A 22 6.32 -4.39 -10.24
N GLY A 23 6.42 -3.37 -11.11
CA GLY A 23 6.29 -1.97 -10.72
C GLY A 23 4.93 -1.64 -10.10
N LEU A 24 3.85 -2.21 -10.65
CA LEU A 24 2.50 -2.05 -10.12
C LEU A 24 2.38 -2.60 -8.69
N ASN A 25 2.87 -3.83 -8.45
CA ASN A 25 2.82 -4.43 -7.11
C ASN A 25 3.70 -3.66 -6.11
N ILE A 26 4.87 -3.19 -6.52
CA ILE A 26 5.75 -2.33 -5.69
C ILE A 26 5.03 -1.03 -5.34
N GLY A 27 4.44 -0.34 -6.33
CA GLY A 27 3.74 0.92 -6.13
C GLY A 27 2.53 0.80 -5.21
N ILE A 28 1.76 -0.29 -5.35
CA ILE A 28 0.62 -0.56 -4.45
C ILE A 28 1.12 -0.83 -3.02
N ALA A 29 2.14 -1.68 -2.86
CA ALA A 29 2.72 -1.94 -1.54
C ALA A 29 3.27 -0.67 -0.89
N PHE A 30 3.90 0.21 -1.68
CA PHE A 30 4.39 1.52 -1.23
C PHE A 30 3.28 2.37 -0.64
N GLN A 31 2.19 2.58 -1.40
CA GLN A 31 1.09 3.44 -0.95
C GLN A 31 0.43 2.87 0.32
N ILE A 32 0.22 1.54 0.37
CA ILE A 32 -0.37 0.90 1.55
C ILE A 32 0.54 1.04 2.78
N MET A 33 1.88 0.97 2.60
CA MET A 33 2.82 1.19 3.69
C MET A 33 2.86 2.65 4.15
N ASP A 34 2.78 3.63 3.24
CA ASP A 34 2.65 5.04 3.60
C ASP A 34 1.37 5.26 4.43
N ASP A 35 0.22 4.76 3.95
CA ASP A 35 -1.04 4.80 4.70
C ASP A 35 -0.92 4.08 6.06
N TYR A 36 -0.21 2.94 6.14
CA TYR A 36 0.00 2.25 7.41
C TYR A 36 0.82 3.12 8.37
N LEU A 37 1.94 3.69 7.90
CA LEU A 37 2.84 4.50 8.72
C LEU A 37 2.13 5.75 9.25
N ASP A 38 1.35 6.43 8.41
CA ASP A 38 0.60 7.62 8.78
C ASP A 38 -0.41 7.36 9.90
N TYR A 39 -1.01 6.16 9.93
CA TYR A 39 -1.92 5.79 11.02
C TYR A 39 -1.19 5.19 12.22
N THR A 40 0.01 4.61 12.10
CA THR A 40 0.75 4.11 13.27
C THR A 40 1.39 5.19 14.12
N ALA A 41 1.56 6.37 13.55
CA ALA A 41 2.29 7.43 14.22
C ALA A 41 1.44 8.14 15.28
N ASP A 42 2.10 8.61 16.36
CA ASP A 42 1.41 9.17 17.52
C ASP A 42 0.45 10.31 17.14
N SER A 43 -0.73 10.29 17.78
CA SER A 43 -1.82 11.24 17.52
C SER A 43 -1.43 12.71 17.67
N GLU A 44 -0.35 13.01 18.41
CA GLU A 44 0.12 14.38 18.65
C GLU A 44 0.86 15.01 17.46
N THR A 45 1.51 14.20 16.61
CA THR A 45 2.44 14.70 15.58
C THR A 45 2.06 14.31 14.15
N LEU A 46 1.54 13.09 13.94
CA LEU A 46 1.38 12.51 12.59
C LEU A 46 -0.05 12.03 12.29
N GLY A 47 -0.97 12.04 13.26
CA GLY A 47 -2.38 11.76 13.02
C GLY A 47 -3.15 12.88 12.30
N LYS A 48 -2.56 14.08 12.16
CA LYS A 48 -3.26 15.25 11.57
C LYS A 48 -3.50 15.14 10.06
N PRO A 49 -2.53 14.70 9.23
CA PRO A 49 -2.76 14.44 7.81
C PRO A 49 -3.89 13.43 7.57
N VAL A 50 -3.91 12.30 8.30
CA VAL A 50 -4.94 11.26 8.09
C VAL A 50 -6.34 11.72 8.49
N LEU A 51 -6.46 12.59 9.50
CA LEU A 51 -7.73 13.23 9.85
C LEU A 51 -8.20 14.17 8.72
N ALA A 52 -7.29 14.92 8.11
CA ALA A 52 -7.62 15.80 6.99
C ALA A 52 -8.10 15.01 5.75
N ASP A 53 -7.47 13.88 5.46
CA ASP A 53 -7.90 12.99 4.36
C ASP A 53 -9.32 12.45 4.60
N MET A 54 -9.61 11.99 5.83
CA MET A 54 -10.96 11.52 6.17
C MET A 54 -12.00 12.64 6.08
N GLN A 55 -11.65 13.88 6.46
CA GLN A 55 -12.51 15.06 6.30
C GLN A 55 -12.82 15.37 4.83
N GLN A 56 -11.91 15.06 3.92
CA GLN A 56 -12.10 15.19 2.47
C GLN A 56 -12.82 13.98 1.84
N GLY A 57 -13.19 12.98 2.65
CA GLY A 57 -13.84 11.75 2.17
C GLY A 57 -12.86 10.74 1.55
N ILE A 58 -11.56 10.89 1.78
CA ILE A 58 -10.53 9.97 1.31
C ILE A 58 -10.35 8.88 2.37
N TYR A 59 -10.84 7.68 2.09
CA TYR A 59 -10.79 6.54 2.99
C TYR A 59 -9.79 5.49 2.50
N SER A 60 -8.61 5.47 3.13
CA SER A 60 -7.53 4.53 2.82
C SER A 60 -7.75 3.14 3.45
N ALA A 61 -6.84 2.20 3.18
CA ALA A 61 -6.95 0.81 3.61
C ALA A 61 -7.23 0.63 5.13
N PRO A 62 -6.56 1.34 6.06
CA PRO A 62 -6.89 1.28 7.49
C PRO A 62 -8.37 1.58 7.80
N VAL A 63 -8.96 2.61 7.19
CA VAL A 63 -10.36 2.99 7.39
C VAL A 63 -11.29 1.89 6.88
N LEU A 64 -11.01 1.34 5.69
CA LEU A 64 -11.81 0.27 5.10
C LEU A 64 -11.76 -1.02 5.93
N PHE A 65 -10.60 -1.38 6.46
CA PHE A 65 -10.49 -2.54 7.34
C PHE A 65 -11.15 -2.32 8.70
N ALA A 66 -11.09 -1.09 9.25
CA ALA A 66 -11.82 -0.73 10.46
C ALA A 66 -13.34 -0.80 10.25
N LEU A 67 -13.84 -0.30 9.11
CA LEU A 67 -15.24 -0.39 8.73
C LEU A 67 -15.73 -1.85 8.62
N ALA A 68 -14.89 -2.73 8.09
CA ALA A 68 -15.19 -4.16 8.02
C ALA A 68 -15.15 -4.86 9.40
N ALA A 69 -14.36 -4.35 10.34
CA ALA A 69 -14.23 -4.90 11.69
C ALA A 69 -15.31 -4.38 12.65
N ASP A 70 -15.73 -3.12 12.50
CA ASP A 70 -16.67 -2.45 13.40
C ASP A 70 -17.63 -1.54 12.61
N LYS A 71 -18.91 -1.90 12.64
CA LYS A 71 -19.97 -1.16 11.95
C LYS A 71 -20.14 0.28 12.46
N ARG A 72 -19.74 0.57 13.71
CA ARG A 72 -19.82 1.91 14.30
C ARG A 72 -18.96 2.92 13.55
N VAL A 73 -17.94 2.47 12.82
CA VAL A 73 -17.11 3.34 11.96
C VAL A 73 -17.98 4.07 10.93
N ALA A 74 -18.99 3.40 10.35
CA ALA A 74 -19.90 4.05 9.40
C ALA A 74 -20.66 5.22 10.05
N ASP A 75 -21.17 5.01 11.26
CA ASP A 75 -21.90 6.02 12.01
C ASP A 75 -20.98 7.19 12.37
N PHE A 76 -19.75 6.92 12.80
CA PHE A 76 -18.78 7.96 13.12
C PHE A 76 -18.31 8.75 11.90
N LEU A 77 -18.13 8.10 10.74
CA LEU A 77 -17.85 8.79 9.48
C LEU A 77 -19.00 9.73 9.08
N ASN A 78 -20.25 9.27 9.20
CA ASN A 78 -21.43 10.09 8.91
C ASN A 78 -21.61 11.26 9.89
N GLN A 79 -21.13 11.12 11.13
CA GLN A 79 -21.14 12.15 12.16
C GLN A 79 -19.90 13.05 12.11
N GLU A 80 -19.00 12.85 11.14
CA GLU A 80 -17.71 13.53 11.04
C GLU A 80 -16.84 13.39 12.32
N ASN A 81 -17.03 12.30 13.08
CA ASN A 81 -16.30 11.99 14.29
C ASN A 81 -15.04 11.18 13.98
N PHE A 82 -14.09 11.83 13.31
CA PHE A 82 -12.85 11.19 12.82
C PHE A 82 -11.92 10.72 13.94
N ASP A 83 -11.94 11.37 15.11
CA ASP A 83 -11.19 10.93 16.28
C ASP A 83 -11.66 9.55 16.78
N ALA A 84 -12.97 9.29 16.75
CA ALA A 84 -13.51 7.99 17.13
C ALA A 84 -13.13 6.91 16.10
N VAL A 85 -13.13 7.25 14.80
CA VAL A 85 -12.67 6.35 13.73
C VAL A 85 -11.20 6.01 13.91
N PHE A 86 -10.34 7.02 14.16
CA PHE A 86 -8.92 6.82 14.42
C PHE A 86 -8.68 5.90 15.61
N LYS A 87 -9.38 6.11 16.73
CA LYS A 87 -9.30 5.23 17.90
C LYS A 87 -9.70 3.79 17.60
N ILE A 88 -10.75 3.58 16.80
CA ILE A 88 -11.13 2.22 16.37
C ILE A 88 -10.00 1.59 15.55
N ILE A 89 -9.38 2.34 14.63
CA ILE A 89 -8.27 1.83 13.82
C ILE A 89 -7.10 1.38 14.72
N GLN A 90 -6.75 2.16 15.75
CA GLN A 90 -5.69 1.82 16.71
C GLN A 90 -6.00 0.58 17.56
N HIS A 91 -7.26 0.37 17.91
CA HIS A 91 -7.68 -0.70 18.83
C HIS A 91 -8.22 -1.95 18.15
N THR A 92 -8.34 -1.94 16.82
CA THR A 92 -8.76 -3.11 16.02
C THR A 92 -7.58 -3.72 15.28
N ASN A 93 -7.82 -4.83 14.60
CA ASN A 93 -6.81 -5.44 13.71
C ASN A 93 -6.70 -4.74 12.34
N ALA A 94 -7.26 -3.53 12.19
CA ALA A 94 -7.25 -2.80 10.92
C ALA A 94 -5.82 -2.53 10.43
N LEU A 95 -4.95 -2.01 11.31
CA LEU A 95 -3.54 -1.75 10.99
C LEU A 95 -2.78 -3.03 10.62
N GLN A 96 -3.00 -4.11 11.38
CA GLN A 96 -2.38 -5.40 11.06
C GLN A 96 -2.82 -5.90 9.67
N LYS A 97 -4.10 -5.77 9.32
CA LYS A 97 -4.61 -6.15 8.00
C LYS A 97 -4.05 -5.28 6.88
N THR A 98 -3.88 -3.98 7.11
CA THR A 98 -3.21 -3.06 6.18
C THR A 98 -1.77 -3.51 5.93
N TYR A 99 -1.01 -3.80 6.99
CA TYR A 99 0.36 -4.30 6.88
C TYR A 99 0.42 -5.65 6.14
N ASP A 100 -0.48 -6.58 6.47
CA ASP A 100 -0.56 -7.88 5.81
C ASP A 100 -0.88 -7.72 4.31
N LEU A 101 -1.70 -6.74 3.93
CA LEU A 101 -2.01 -6.43 2.54
C LEU A 101 -0.77 -5.89 1.81
N ALA A 102 -0.03 -4.94 2.39
CA ALA A 102 1.25 -4.48 1.84
C ALA A 102 2.22 -5.64 1.64
N ARG A 103 2.34 -6.52 2.65
CA ARG A 103 3.19 -7.71 2.61
C ARG A 103 2.79 -8.67 1.47
N GLN A 104 1.49 -8.82 1.17
CA GLN A 104 1.02 -9.64 0.05
C GLN A 104 1.44 -9.08 -1.31
N TYR A 105 1.32 -7.77 -1.52
CA TYR A 105 1.77 -7.11 -2.75
C TYR A 105 3.29 -7.18 -2.89
N THR A 106 4.05 -6.93 -1.81
CA THR A 106 5.51 -7.12 -1.78
C THR A 106 5.90 -8.55 -2.13
N ALA A 107 5.26 -9.55 -1.52
CA ALA A 107 5.54 -10.95 -1.82
C ALA A 107 5.23 -11.30 -3.29
N THR A 108 4.19 -10.70 -3.87
CA THR A 108 3.85 -10.86 -5.29
C THR A 108 4.91 -10.23 -6.18
N ALA A 109 5.34 -9.00 -5.89
CA ALA A 109 6.45 -8.34 -6.59
C ALA A 109 7.73 -9.18 -6.55
N LEU A 110 8.12 -9.70 -5.39
CA LEU A 110 9.30 -10.55 -5.22
C LEU A 110 9.23 -11.82 -6.07
N LYS A 111 8.07 -12.50 -6.10
CA LYS A 111 7.86 -13.68 -6.96
C LYS A 111 7.99 -13.35 -8.45
N LEU A 112 7.55 -12.18 -8.87
CA LEU A 112 7.68 -11.72 -10.25
C LEU A 112 9.12 -11.33 -10.59
N ILE A 113 9.83 -10.66 -9.68
CA ILE A 113 11.27 -10.32 -9.83
C ILE A 113 12.10 -11.58 -10.04
N GLU A 114 11.75 -12.71 -9.41
CA GLU A 114 12.47 -13.96 -9.63
C GLU A 114 12.41 -14.47 -11.08
N LYS A 115 11.40 -14.06 -11.86
CA LYS A 115 11.26 -14.39 -13.28
C LYS A 115 12.08 -13.49 -14.21
N LEU A 116 12.69 -12.42 -13.69
CA LEU A 116 13.55 -11.55 -14.50
C LEU A 116 14.85 -12.28 -14.90
N PRO A 117 15.46 -11.90 -16.04
CA PRO A 117 16.79 -12.40 -16.43
C PRO A 117 17.81 -12.17 -15.31
N ASN A 118 18.70 -13.13 -15.09
CA ASN A 118 19.77 -13.04 -14.08
C ASN A 118 20.84 -12.02 -14.50
N LYS A 119 20.54 -10.75 -14.21
CA LYS A 119 21.42 -9.58 -14.35
C LYS A 119 21.57 -8.90 -12.98
N PRO A 120 22.63 -8.12 -12.73
CA PRO A 120 22.83 -7.42 -11.47
C PRO A 120 21.61 -6.61 -11.00
N VAL A 121 20.90 -5.94 -11.93
CA VAL A 121 19.68 -5.18 -11.62
C VAL A 121 18.58 -5.99 -10.91
N LYS A 122 18.54 -7.32 -11.09
CA LYS A 122 17.56 -8.19 -10.41
C LYS A 122 17.79 -8.20 -8.89
N SER A 123 19.04 -8.24 -8.42
CA SER A 123 19.32 -8.20 -6.99
C SER A 123 18.98 -6.84 -6.39
N ASP A 124 19.25 -5.76 -7.13
CA ASP A 124 19.01 -4.39 -6.66
C ASP A 124 17.50 -4.14 -6.49
N ILE A 125 16.70 -4.45 -7.51
CA ILE A 125 15.23 -4.31 -7.44
C ILE A 125 14.66 -5.19 -6.33
N ARG A 126 15.17 -6.42 -6.17
CA ARG A 126 14.75 -7.33 -5.09
C ARG A 126 15.02 -6.73 -3.72
N GLN A 127 16.20 -6.11 -3.52
CA GLN A 127 16.56 -5.52 -2.24
C GLN A 127 15.68 -4.30 -1.94
N ILE A 128 15.56 -3.36 -2.87
CA ILE A 128 14.69 -2.18 -2.73
C ILE A 128 13.25 -2.59 -2.41
N THR A 129 12.74 -3.65 -3.06
CA THR A 129 11.38 -4.15 -2.81
C THR A 129 11.20 -4.69 -1.38
N LYS A 130 12.24 -5.28 -0.79
CA LYS A 130 12.19 -5.74 0.61
C LYS A 130 12.27 -4.57 1.58
N ASP A 131 13.23 -3.67 1.34
CA ASP A 131 13.47 -2.51 2.21
C ASP A 131 12.22 -1.64 2.33
N LEU A 132 11.41 -1.57 1.26
CA LEU A 132 10.14 -0.86 1.24
C LEU A 132 9.14 -1.33 2.31
N LEU A 133 9.10 -2.63 2.61
CA LEU A 133 8.19 -3.20 3.62
C LEU A 133 8.74 -3.00 5.05
N GLU A 134 10.05 -2.88 5.18
CA GLU A 134 10.75 -2.71 6.46
C GLU A 134 10.94 -1.23 6.83
N ARG A 135 10.39 -0.30 6.04
CA ARG A 135 10.45 1.14 6.31
C ARG A 135 9.90 1.44 7.71
N GLN A 136 10.71 2.13 8.50
CA GLN A 136 10.30 2.83 9.71
C GLN A 136 10.52 4.33 9.49
N LEU A 137 9.64 5.16 10.04
CA LEU A 137 9.79 6.62 10.05
C LEU A 137 10.96 7.06 10.92
#